data_AF-X1L5F5-F1
#
_entry.id   AF-X1L5F5-F1
#
_cell.length_a   1.000
_cell.length_b   1.000
_cell.length_c   1.000
_cell.angle_alpha   90.00
_cell.angle_beta   90.00
_cell.angle_gamma   90.00
#
_symmetry.space_group_name_H-M   'P 1'
#
loop_
_entity.id
_entity.type
_entity.pdbx_description
1 polymer ?
#
loop_
_entity_poly.entity_id
_entity_poly.type
_entity_poly.pdbx_seq_one_letter_code
_entity_poly.pdbx_strand_id
1 'polypeptide(L)'
;MSTFDELSKLIMVSDICESFIGEFDKSQSVESVWEEWIQDLCDEKNLDPMGQFALVKSNQKIIGWIGFEDLDSSKKTLCECKQPIRGNILISSDTSLLDAIHVVWGRDSGVRLHKFTKYIKI
;
A
#
# COMPACT_ATOMS: atom_id res chain seq x y z
N MET A 1 -22.88 10.68 -18.04
CA MET A 1 -21.77 9.84 -17.52
C MET A 1 -20.49 10.47 -17.98
N SER A 2 -19.50 10.61 -17.11
CA SER A 2 -18.24 11.25 -17.52
C SER A 2 -17.35 10.20 -18.20
N THR A 3 -16.59 10.62 -19.22
CA THR A 3 -15.58 9.77 -19.88
C THR A 3 -14.58 9.18 -18.88
N PHE A 4 -14.35 9.86 -17.77
CA PHE A 4 -13.50 9.40 -16.67
C PHE A 4 -14.09 8.19 -15.94
N ASP A 5 -15.41 8.12 -15.76
CA ASP A 5 -16.09 6.97 -15.12
C ASP A 5 -16.05 5.72 -15.99
N GLU A 6 -15.99 5.88 -17.31
CA GLU A 6 -15.86 4.76 -18.25
C GLU A 6 -14.40 4.29 -18.34
N LEU A 7 -13.43 5.21 -18.36
CA LEU A 7 -12.00 4.88 -18.40
C LEU A 7 -11.52 4.20 -17.11
N SER A 8 -12.01 4.65 -15.95
CA SER A 8 -11.60 4.08 -14.65
C SER A 8 -12.16 2.68 -14.37
N LYS A 9 -13.14 2.21 -15.16
CA LYS A 9 -13.58 0.81 -15.18
C LYS A 9 -12.67 -0.12 -15.98
N LEU A 10 -11.77 0.44 -16.79
CA LEU A 10 -10.78 -0.29 -17.57
C LEU A 10 -9.47 -0.52 -16.81
N ILE A 11 -9.29 0.17 -15.68
CA ILE A 11 -8.12 0.04 -14.79
C ILE A 11 -8.50 -0.92 -13.67
N MET A 12 -7.80 -2.04 -13.63
CA MET A 12 -7.95 -3.09 -12.63
C MET A 12 -7.03 -2.82 -11.44
N VAL A 13 -7.36 -3.36 -10.27
CA VAL A 13 -6.47 -3.29 -9.10
C VAL A 13 -5.10 -3.91 -9.41
N SER A 14 -5.04 -4.94 -10.26
CA SER A 14 -3.78 -5.51 -10.76
C SER A 14 -2.87 -4.49 -11.45
N ASP A 15 -3.43 -3.49 -12.13
CA ASP A 15 -2.68 -2.49 -12.89
C ASP A 15 -1.99 -1.46 -11.96
N ILE A 16 -2.32 -1.49 -10.66
CA ILE A 16 -1.77 -0.62 -9.61
C ILE A 16 -1.00 -1.44 -8.55
N CYS A 17 -1.33 -2.73 -8.39
CA CYS A 17 -0.71 -3.63 -7.41
C CYS A 17 0.74 -4.02 -7.71
N GLU A 18 1.38 -3.54 -8.78
CA GLU A 18 2.83 -3.68 -9.00
C GLU A 18 3.67 -3.01 -7.91
N SER A 19 3.08 -2.13 -7.09
CA SER A 19 3.69 -1.47 -5.93
C SER A 19 4.08 -2.41 -4.76
N PHE A 20 4.00 -3.72 -4.92
CA PHE A 20 4.32 -4.67 -3.85
C PHE A 20 5.80 -5.08 -3.90
N ILE A 21 6.56 -4.69 -2.88
CA ILE A 21 8.01 -4.88 -2.89
C ILE A 21 8.46 -6.19 -2.23
N GLY A 22 7.72 -6.68 -1.23
CA GLY A 22 8.09 -7.86 -0.47
C GLY A 22 7.40 -8.01 0.90
N GLU A 23 7.88 -8.97 1.68
CA GLU A 23 7.30 -9.35 2.97
C GLU A 23 8.35 -9.32 4.06
N PHE A 24 8.09 -8.56 5.13
CA PHE A 24 9.01 -8.38 6.27
C PHE A 24 8.44 -8.99 7.55
N ASP A 25 9.30 -9.45 8.46
CA ASP A 25 8.87 -9.95 9.76
C ASP A 25 8.54 -8.80 10.72
N LYS A 26 7.47 -8.94 11.50
CA LYS A 26 7.02 -7.92 12.47
C LYS A 26 8.09 -7.51 13.47
N SER A 27 9.07 -8.37 13.75
CA SER A 27 10.13 -8.15 14.73
C SER A 27 11.39 -7.51 14.14
N GLN A 28 11.47 -7.38 12.81
CA GLN A 28 12.57 -6.64 12.18
C GLN A 28 12.54 -5.17 12.62
N SER A 29 13.74 -4.59 12.75
CA SER A 29 13.89 -3.17 13.06
C SER A 29 13.50 -2.32 11.87
N VAL A 30 13.02 -1.11 12.15
CA VAL A 30 12.67 -0.14 11.10
C VAL A 30 13.88 0.19 10.23
N GLU A 31 15.06 0.36 10.85
CA GLU A 31 16.32 0.65 10.14
C GLU A 31 16.71 -0.45 9.17
N SER A 32 16.68 -1.72 9.61
CA SER A 32 17.03 -2.87 8.75
C SER A 32 16.08 -2.98 7.56
N VAL A 33 14.79 -2.73 7.78
CA VAL A 33 13.78 -2.80 6.72
C VAL A 33 13.95 -1.63 5.75
N TRP A 34 14.30 -0.46 6.24
CA TRP A 34 14.58 0.70 5.40
C TRP A 34 15.78 0.47 4.48
N GLU A 35 16.86 -0.12 5.01
CA GLU A 35 18.04 -0.51 4.23
C GLU A 35 17.71 -1.56 3.18
N GLU A 36 17.08 -2.67 3.57
CA GLU A 36 16.68 -3.75 2.65
C GLU A 36 15.73 -3.23 1.55
N TRP A 37 14.79 -2.37 1.92
CA TRP A 37 13.84 -1.79 0.97
C TRP A 37 14.52 -0.91 -0.08
N ILE A 38 15.37 0.04 0.33
CA ILE A 38 16.05 0.94 -0.61
C ILE A 38 17.09 0.16 -1.42
N GLN A 39 18.03 -0.48 -0.72
CA GLN A 39 19.28 -0.96 -1.32
C GLN A 39 19.10 -2.31 -1.99
N ASP A 40 18.32 -3.22 -1.40
CA ASP A 40 18.22 -4.59 -1.90
C ASP A 40 17.04 -4.75 -2.86
N LEU A 41 15.94 -4.02 -2.64
CA LEU A 41 14.72 -4.24 -3.42
C LEU A 41 14.45 -3.15 -4.46
N CYS A 42 14.57 -1.88 -4.10
CA CYS A 42 14.26 -0.77 -5.01
C CYS A 42 15.39 -0.46 -5.97
N ASP A 43 16.63 -0.39 -5.49
CA ASP A 43 17.80 -0.10 -6.35
C ASP A 43 18.02 -1.22 -7.39
N GLU A 44 17.90 -2.50 -6.99
CA GLU A 44 18.03 -3.63 -7.92
C GLU A 44 16.98 -3.63 -9.03
N LYS A 45 15.75 -3.23 -8.71
CA LYS A 45 14.61 -3.25 -9.63
C LYS A 45 14.35 -1.90 -10.31
N ASN A 46 15.16 -0.88 -9.99
CA ASN A 46 14.98 0.50 -10.44
C ASN A 46 13.55 1.02 -10.16
N LEU A 47 13.07 0.80 -8.93
CA LEU A 47 11.73 1.19 -8.46
C LEU A 47 11.82 2.41 -7.55
N ASP A 48 10.80 3.28 -7.59
CA ASP A 48 10.64 4.36 -6.60
C ASP A 48 10.15 3.79 -5.26
N PRO A 49 10.92 3.88 -4.16
CA PRO A 49 10.50 3.37 -2.84
C PRO A 49 9.19 3.99 -2.33
N MET A 50 8.90 5.26 -2.66
CA MET A 50 7.66 5.95 -2.30
C MET A 50 6.43 5.39 -3.01
N GLY A 51 6.64 4.72 -4.15
CA GLY A 51 5.60 4.04 -4.90
C GLY A 51 5.35 2.62 -4.41
N GLN A 52 6.04 2.15 -3.37
CA GLN A 52 5.96 0.76 -2.92
C GLN A 52 5.28 0.62 -1.55
N PHE A 53 4.76 -0.57 -1.30
CA PHE A 53 4.34 -1.05 0.02
C PHE A 53 4.81 -2.49 0.25
N ALA A 54 4.92 -2.87 1.52
CA ALA A 54 5.32 -4.21 1.93
C ALA A 54 4.29 -4.83 2.88
N LEU A 55 4.29 -6.16 2.95
CA LEU A 55 3.44 -6.90 3.89
C LEU A 55 4.22 -7.24 5.15
N VAL A 56 3.55 -7.17 6.30
CA VAL A 56 4.14 -7.50 7.60
C VAL A 56 3.65 -8.86 8.08
N LYS A 57 4.59 -9.77 8.31
CA LYS A 57 4.37 -11.15 8.74
C LYS A 57 4.57 -11.37 10.22
N SER A 58 3.86 -12.34 10.77
CA SER A 58 4.19 -12.99 12.04
C SER A 58 3.82 -14.46 11.97
N ASN A 59 4.77 -15.36 12.26
CA ASN A 59 4.55 -16.81 12.22
C ASN A 59 3.90 -17.26 10.90
N GLN A 60 4.46 -16.79 9.76
CA GLN A 60 3.98 -17.05 8.40
C GLN A 60 2.58 -16.51 8.05
N LYS A 61 1.96 -15.72 8.94
CA LYS A 61 0.67 -15.06 8.68
C LYS A 61 0.87 -13.58 8.43
N ILE A 62 0.17 -13.03 7.45
CA ILE A 62 0.13 -11.59 7.21
C ILE A 62 -0.75 -10.94 8.26
N ILE A 63 -0.19 -9.96 8.96
CA ILE A 63 -0.84 -9.25 10.06
C ILE A 63 -1.00 -7.75 9.80
N GLY A 64 -0.50 -7.27 8.66
CA GLY A 64 -0.51 -5.87 8.29
C GLY A 64 0.20 -5.62 6.97
N TRP A 65 0.20 -4.35 6.59
CA TRP A 65 1.00 -3.81 5.50
C TRP A 65 1.67 -2.51 6.00
N ILE A 66 2.64 -2.02 5.25
CA ILE A 66 3.35 -0.79 5.57
C ILE A 66 3.73 -0.09 4.27
N GLY A 67 3.48 1.21 4.17
CA GLY A 67 4.07 2.06 3.13
C GLY A 67 5.46 2.54 3.56
N PHE A 68 6.31 2.92 2.62
CA PHE A 68 7.63 3.42 2.97
C PHE A 68 7.56 4.65 3.89
N GLU A 69 6.58 5.53 3.67
CA GLU A 69 6.33 6.71 4.49
C GLU A 69 5.91 6.41 5.93
N ASP A 70 5.46 5.18 6.20
CA ASP A 70 5.08 4.71 7.54
C ASP A 70 6.28 4.18 8.35
N LEU A 71 7.47 4.06 7.73
CA LEU A 71 8.72 3.71 8.41
C LEU A 71 9.16 4.87 9.32
N ASP A 72 8.78 4.79 10.59
CA ASP A 72 9.07 5.79 11.61
C ASP A 72 10.25 5.36 12.47
N SER A 73 11.37 6.08 12.35
CA SER A 73 12.60 5.80 13.11
C SER A 73 12.46 5.99 14.63
N SER A 74 11.38 6.62 15.10
CA SER A 74 11.07 6.68 16.53
C SER A 74 10.53 5.34 17.08
N LYS A 75 10.14 4.42 16.20
CA LYS A 75 9.63 3.08 16.54
C LYS A 75 10.73 2.04 16.39
N LYS A 76 10.70 1.03 17.26
CA LYS A 76 11.76 0.01 17.28
C LYS A 76 11.54 -1.07 16.23
N THR A 77 10.30 -1.46 16.00
CA THR A 77 9.96 -2.63 15.18
C THR A 77 8.83 -2.34 14.19
N LEU A 78 8.78 -3.12 13.10
CA LEU A 78 7.69 -3.04 12.13
C LEU A 78 6.31 -3.29 12.71
N CYS A 79 6.21 -4.09 13.80
CA CYS A 79 4.95 -4.32 14.48
C CYS A 79 4.27 -3.02 14.94
N GLU A 80 5.05 -1.98 15.23
CA GLU A 80 4.58 -0.67 15.70
C GLU A 80 4.26 0.28 14.55
N CYS A 81 4.81 0.03 13.35
CA CYS A 81 4.62 0.85 12.15
C CYS A 81 3.45 0.37 11.29
N LYS A 82 3.17 -0.94 11.29
CA LYS A 82 2.23 -1.56 10.36
C LYS A 82 0.80 -0.99 10.47
N GLN A 83 0.15 -0.87 9.33
CA GLN A 83 -1.29 -0.71 9.21
C GLN A 83 -1.96 -2.10 9.21
N PRO A 84 -3.09 -2.29 9.93
CA PRO A 84 -3.80 -3.58 9.91
C PRO A 84 -4.45 -3.81 8.54
N ILE A 85 -4.36 -5.03 8.03
CA ILE A 85 -5.20 -5.46 6.91
C ILE A 85 -6.61 -5.65 7.45
N ARG A 86 -7.51 -4.76 7.06
CA ARG A 86 -8.92 -4.88 7.40
C ARG A 86 -9.62 -5.73 6.35
N GLY A 87 -10.56 -6.59 6.76
CA GLY A 87 -11.25 -7.51 5.84
C GLY A 87 -12.05 -6.82 4.73
N ASN A 88 -12.31 -5.51 4.84
CA ASN A 88 -12.87 -4.69 3.77
C ASN A 88 -11.85 -4.23 2.72
N ILE A 89 -10.56 -4.57 2.88
CA ILE A 89 -9.46 -4.25 1.95
C ILE A 89 -9.09 -5.47 1.09
N LEU A 90 -9.74 -6.63 1.31
CA LEU A 90 -9.58 -7.82 0.46
C LEU A 90 -10.35 -7.62 -0.84
N ILE A 91 -9.76 -6.83 -1.73
CA ILE A 91 -10.27 -6.51 -3.05
C ILE A 91 -9.50 -7.39 -4.03
N SER A 92 -10.22 -8.15 -4.86
CA SER A 92 -9.58 -9.01 -5.86
C SER A 92 -8.77 -8.16 -6.84
N SER A 93 -7.66 -8.70 -7.37
CA SER A 93 -6.90 -8.10 -8.47
C SER A 93 -7.79 -7.72 -9.65
N ASP A 94 -8.86 -8.48 -9.83
CA ASP A 94 -9.81 -8.33 -10.94
C ASP A 94 -10.93 -7.32 -10.65
N THR A 95 -10.85 -6.61 -9.52
CA THR A 95 -11.82 -5.57 -9.17
C THR A 95 -11.45 -4.28 -9.89
N SER A 96 -12.45 -3.57 -10.42
CA SER A 96 -12.22 -2.25 -11.00
C SER A 96 -11.76 -1.26 -9.92
N LEU A 97 -10.88 -0.32 -10.28
CA LEU A 97 -10.35 0.66 -9.34
C LEU A 97 -11.46 1.51 -8.68
N LEU A 98 -12.50 1.87 -9.43
CA LEU A 98 -13.65 2.60 -8.89
C LEU A 98 -14.39 1.80 -7.80
N ASP A 99 -14.64 0.52 -8.05
CA ASP A 99 -15.30 -0.35 -7.08
C ASP A 99 -14.42 -0.53 -5.84
N ALA A 100 -13.11 -0.63 -6.04
CA ALA A 100 -12.14 -0.71 -4.96
C ALA A 100 -12.19 0.54 -4.06
N ILE A 101 -12.16 1.72 -4.68
CA ILE A 101 -12.27 3.02 -3.98
C ILE A 101 -13.61 3.14 -3.25
N HIS A 102 -14.71 2.71 -3.85
CA HIS A 102 -16.03 2.73 -3.21
C HIS A 102 -16.13 1.80 -2.00
N VAL A 103 -15.47 0.63 -2.03
CA VAL A 103 -15.40 -0.28 -0.88
C VAL A 103 -14.60 0.33 0.27
N VAL A 104 -13.51 1.04 -0.05
CA VAL A 104 -12.65 1.70 0.93
C VAL A 104 -13.30 2.97 1.51
N TRP A 105 -13.93 3.82 0.69
CA TRP A 105 -14.52 5.10 1.11
C TRP A 105 -16.00 5.02 1.51
N GLY A 106 -16.75 4.06 0.98
CA GLY A 106 -18.18 3.90 1.27
C GLY A 106 -18.47 3.54 2.74
N ARG A 107 -17.47 3.16 3.52
CA ARG A 107 -17.59 2.88 4.96
C ARG A 107 -17.05 3.98 5.89
N ASP A 108 -16.28 4.94 5.36
CA ASP A 108 -15.66 6.03 6.14
C ASP A 108 -16.22 7.41 5.72
N SER A 109 -17.55 7.53 5.65
CA SER A 109 -18.29 8.78 5.32
C SER A 109 -18.13 9.91 6.36
N GLY A 110 -16.92 10.12 6.88
CA GLY A 110 -16.58 11.15 7.86
C GLY A 110 -15.24 11.84 7.67
N VAL A 111 -14.33 11.39 6.79
CA VAL A 111 -12.99 12.02 6.70
C VAL A 111 -12.70 12.53 5.28
N ARG A 112 -12.57 13.86 5.20
CA ARG A 112 -12.50 14.69 3.99
C ARG A 112 -11.31 14.36 3.07
N LEU A 113 -11.63 14.28 1.78
CA LEU A 113 -10.79 14.33 0.57
C LEU A 113 -9.79 15.50 0.55
N HIS A 114 -8.64 15.42 1.22
CA HIS A 114 -7.57 16.41 1.05
C HIS A 114 -6.16 15.85 0.82
N LYS A 115 -5.95 14.52 0.75
CA LYS A 115 -4.59 13.96 0.63
C LYS A 115 -4.26 13.15 -0.63
N PHE A 116 -5.23 12.68 -1.42
CA PHE A 116 -4.92 11.83 -2.59
C PHE A 116 -4.76 12.58 -3.92
N THR A 117 -5.10 13.86 -4.02
CA THR A 117 -4.95 14.65 -5.26
C THR A 117 -3.51 15.02 -5.59
N LYS A 118 -2.52 14.69 -4.74
CA LYS A 118 -1.12 15.05 -4.99
C LYS A 118 -0.34 14.04 -5.85
N TYR A 119 -0.90 12.84 -6.08
CA TYR A 119 -0.21 11.75 -6.77
C TYR A 119 -0.77 11.42 -8.16
N ILE A 120 -1.83 12.11 -8.60
CA ILE A 120 -2.33 12.02 -9.97
C ILE A 120 -1.82 13.26 -10.72
N LYS A 121 -0.67 13.15 -11.38
CA LYS A 121 -0.32 14.06 -12.47
C LYS A 121 -1.03 13.54 -13.73
N ILE A 122 -1.99 14.33 -14.21
CA ILE A 122 -2.49 14.27 -15.60
C ILE A 122 -1.45 14.92 -16.49
#